data_AF-A0A380DZQ6-F1
#
_entry.id   AF-A0A380DZQ6-F1
#
_cell.length_a   1.000
_cell.length_b   1.000
_cell.length_c   1.000
_cell.angle_alpha   90.00
_cell.angle_beta   90.00
_cell.angle_gamma   90.00
#
_symmetry.space_group_name_H-M   'P 1'
#
loop_
_entity.id
_entity.type
_entity.pdbx_description
1 polymer ?
#
loop_
_entity_poly.entity_id
_entity_poly.type
_entity_poly.pdbx_seq_one_letter_code
_entity_poly.pdbx_strand_id
1 'polypeptide(L)'
;MDYSYDKVGYLGTNIPIDHCYECDYDGDFEATEKGFKCPNCGNDNPKTVDVVKRTCGYLGNPVQRPVIKGRHKEICARVKHMKAPKE
;
A
#
# COMPACT_ATOMS: atom_id res chain seq x y z
N MET A 1 1.43 -13.71 -13.90
CA MET A 1 2.83 -14.21 -13.94
C MET A 1 3.14 -14.84 -15.30
N ASP A 2 2.18 -15.54 -15.90
CA ASP A 2 2.33 -16.26 -17.18
C ASP A 2 2.88 -15.41 -18.32
N TYR A 3 2.34 -14.20 -18.52
CA TYR A 3 2.78 -13.32 -19.62
C TYR A 3 4.26 -12.93 -19.56
N SER A 4 4.82 -12.80 -18.35
CA SER A 4 6.19 -12.32 -18.13
C SER A 4 7.25 -13.41 -18.12
N TYR A 5 6.86 -14.68 -17.96
CA TYR A 5 7.77 -15.79 -17.69
C TYR A 5 8.87 -15.94 -18.74
N ASP A 6 8.50 -15.94 -20.02
CA ASP A 6 9.47 -16.09 -21.13
C ASP A 6 10.05 -14.75 -21.63
N LYS A 7 9.67 -13.62 -21.03
CA LYS A 7 9.96 -12.27 -21.58
C LYS A 7 10.83 -11.40 -20.69
N VAL A 8 10.85 -11.64 -19.39
CA VAL A 8 11.52 -10.75 -18.43
C VAL A 8 12.33 -11.57 -17.45
N GLY A 9 13.63 -11.27 -17.34
CA GLY A 9 14.54 -12.00 -16.44
C GLY A 9 14.30 -11.76 -14.95
N TYR A 10 13.59 -10.69 -14.59
CA TYR A 10 13.18 -10.41 -13.21
C TYR A 10 11.89 -9.57 -13.16
N LEU A 11 10.87 -10.10 -12.48
CA LEU A 11 9.62 -9.40 -12.23
C LEU A 11 9.23 -9.54 -10.76
N GLY A 12 8.92 -8.42 -10.12
CA GLY A 12 8.27 -8.37 -8.81
C GLY A 12 6.93 -7.66 -8.91
N THR A 13 5.88 -8.24 -8.31
CA THR A 13 4.57 -7.61 -8.22
C THR A 13 4.38 -7.01 -6.84
N ASN A 14 3.88 -5.77 -6.79
CA ASN A 14 3.51 -5.13 -5.54
C ASN A 14 2.06 -5.50 -5.20
N ILE A 15 1.87 -6.11 -4.04
CA ILE A 15 0.56 -6.50 -3.50
C ILE A 15 0.33 -5.64 -2.25
N PRO A 16 -0.90 -5.16 -2.01
CA PRO A 16 -1.21 -4.50 -0.75
C PRO A 16 -1.17 -5.52 0.39
N ILE A 17 -0.40 -5.20 1.43
CA ILE A 17 -0.15 -6.07 2.59
C ILE A 17 -0.24 -5.25 3.89
N ASP A 18 -1.05 -4.19 3.89
CA ASP A 18 -1.25 -3.39 5.10
C ASP A 18 -2.24 -4.09 6.01
N HIS A 19 -2.02 -3.99 7.32
CA HIS A 19 -2.83 -4.62 8.34
C HIS A 19 -3.29 -3.60 9.39
N CYS A 20 -4.57 -3.67 9.77
CA CYS A 20 -5.13 -2.89 10.86
C CYS A 20 -5.36 -3.77 12.10
N TYR A 21 -4.65 -3.50 13.19
CA TYR A 21 -4.79 -4.26 14.43
C TYR A 21 -6.07 -3.92 15.24
N GLU A 22 -6.85 -2.92 14.82
CA GLU A 22 -8.11 -2.55 15.48
C GLU A 22 -9.34 -3.21 14.89
N CYS A 23 -9.31 -3.59 13.61
CA CYS A 23 -10.45 -4.17 12.91
C CYS A 23 -10.10 -5.38 12.04
N ASP A 24 -8.87 -5.88 12.16
CA ASP A 24 -8.32 -7.03 11.43
C ASP A 24 -8.42 -6.89 9.89
N TYR A 25 -8.46 -5.67 9.39
CA TYR A 25 -8.49 -5.42 7.95
C TYR A 25 -7.11 -5.65 7.34
N ASP A 26 -7.03 -6.60 6.41
CA ASP A 26 -5.90 -6.82 5.51
C ASP A 26 -6.21 -6.23 4.14
N GLY A 27 -5.35 -5.35 3.63
CA GLY A 27 -5.52 -4.80 2.30
C GLY A 27 -4.71 -3.56 2.05
N ASP A 28 -5.26 -2.65 1.26
CA ASP A 28 -4.58 -1.41 0.89
C ASP A 28 -5.19 -0.24 1.65
N PHE A 29 -4.37 0.45 2.44
CA PHE A 29 -4.80 1.63 3.17
C PHE A 29 -4.98 2.82 2.23
N GLU A 30 -5.85 3.74 2.64
CA GLU A 30 -6.06 5.00 1.94
C GLU A 30 -4.88 5.94 2.22
N ALA A 31 -4.24 6.42 1.14
CA ALA A 31 -3.19 7.43 1.24
C ALA A 31 -3.82 8.82 1.34
N THR A 32 -3.64 9.49 2.48
CA THR A 32 -4.15 10.84 2.74
C THR A 32 -3.02 11.87 2.69
N GLU A 33 -3.34 13.16 2.72
CA GLU A 33 -2.32 14.22 2.75
C GLU A 33 -1.37 14.11 3.97
N LYS A 34 -1.86 13.52 5.07
CA LYS A 34 -1.14 13.42 6.35
C LYS A 34 -0.50 12.06 6.62
N GLY A 35 -0.81 11.03 5.83
CA GLY A 35 -0.31 9.68 6.07
C GLY A 35 -1.19 8.60 5.45
N PHE A 36 -1.47 7.55 6.21
CA PHE A 36 -2.28 6.41 5.77
C PHE A 36 -3.40 6.13 6.77
N LYS A 37 -4.56 5.73 6.26
CA LYS A 37 -5.76 5.47 7.06
C LYS A 37 -6.40 4.15 6.64
N CYS A 38 -6.83 3.35 7.61
CA CYS A 38 -7.57 2.13 7.35
C CYS A 38 -8.91 2.47 6.68
N PRO A 39 -9.26 1.90 5.51
CA PRO A 39 -10.50 2.22 4.80
C PRO A 39 -11.74 1.61 5.47
N ASN A 40 -11.56 0.61 6.35
CA ASN A 40 -12.66 -0.09 7.01
C ASN A 40 -13.13 0.65 8.28
N CYS A 41 -12.24 0.90 9.24
CA CYS A 41 -12.59 1.54 10.51
C CYS A 41 -12.10 2.99 10.64
N GLY A 42 -11.25 3.44 9.72
CA GLY A 42 -10.67 4.77 9.75
C GLY A 42 -9.47 4.97 10.69
N ASN A 43 -8.90 3.89 11.24
CA ASN A 43 -7.71 3.96 12.08
C ASN A 43 -6.50 4.54 11.34
N ASP A 44 -5.86 5.55 11.91
CA ASP A 44 -4.61 6.18 11.46
C ASP A 44 -3.51 6.19 12.54
N ASN A 45 -3.72 5.49 13.67
CA ASN A 45 -2.77 5.45 14.78
C ASN A 45 -1.53 4.60 14.43
N PRO A 46 -0.31 5.19 14.40
CA PRO A 46 0.93 4.51 14.04
C PRO A 46 1.28 3.26 14.87
N LYS A 47 0.68 3.10 16.05
CA LYS A 47 0.93 1.96 16.93
C LYS A 47 0.02 0.76 16.63
N THR A 48 -1.11 0.99 15.96
CA THR A 48 -2.14 -0.03 15.70
C THR A 48 -2.42 -0.21 14.21
N VAL A 49 -1.57 0.34 13.34
CA VAL A 49 -1.56 0.10 11.90
C VAL A 49 -0.16 -0.38 11.47
N ASP A 50 -0.11 -1.37 10.58
CA ASP A 50 1.11 -1.72 9.86
C ASP A 50 0.89 -1.49 8.37
N VAL A 51 1.52 -0.45 7.83
CA VAL A 51 1.43 -0.09 6.41
C VAL A 51 2.76 -0.45 5.80
N VAL A 52 2.80 -1.37 4.84
CA VAL A 52 4.07 -1.82 4.24
C VAL A 52 3.99 -1.66 2.73
N LYS A 53 4.89 -0.84 2.19
CA LYS A 53 4.93 -0.52 0.75
C LYS A 53 6.30 -0.80 0.17
N ARG A 54 6.33 -1.37 -1.04
CA ARG A 54 7.54 -1.40 -1.87
C ARG A 54 7.69 -0.07 -2.60
N THR A 55 8.63 0.76 -2.17
CA THR A 55 8.85 2.09 -2.76
C THR A 55 9.99 2.08 -3.77
N CYS A 56 11.18 1.64 -3.35
CA CYS A 56 12.42 1.69 -4.15
C CYS A 56 13.08 0.31 -4.31
N GLY A 57 12.27 -0.75 -4.38
CA GLY A 57 12.74 -2.14 -4.47
C GLY A 57 12.69 -2.89 -3.14
N TYR A 58 12.76 -2.20 -2.00
CA TYR A 58 12.59 -2.79 -0.66
C TYR A 58 11.19 -2.53 -0.08
N LEU A 59 10.75 -3.42 0.79
CA LEU A 59 9.58 -3.22 1.64
C LEU A 59 9.96 -2.30 2.80
N GLY A 60 9.13 -1.29 3.07
CA GLY A 60 9.31 -0.40 4.20
C GLY A 60 7.98 0.13 4.70
N ASN A 61 7.97 0.58 5.95
CA ASN A 61 6.80 1.14 6.60
C ASN A 61 6.85 2.68 6.57
N PRO A 62 6.05 3.35 5.71
CA PRO A 62 6.07 4.81 5.58
C PRO A 62 5.45 5.54 6.78
N VAL A 63 4.73 4.83 7.66
CA VAL A 63 4.18 5.40 8.90
C VAL A 63 5.29 5.53 9.95
N GLN A 64 6.17 4.53 10.06
CA GLN A 64 7.33 4.55 10.96
C GLN A 64 8.51 5.37 10.41
N ARG A 65 8.77 5.25 9.10
CA ARG A 65 9.83 6.00 8.41
C ARG A 65 9.25 6.72 7.19
N PRO A 66 8.81 7.98 7.36
CA PRO A 66 8.18 8.74 6.29
C PRO A 66 9.00 8.82 5.01
N VAL A 67 8.33 8.65 3.88
CA VAL A 67 8.93 8.88 2.56
C VAL A 67 9.09 10.38 2.30
N ILE A 68 9.99 10.74 1.39
CA ILE A 68 10.15 12.14 0.99
C ILE A 68 8.84 12.70 0.40
N LYS A 69 8.61 14.00 0.58
CA LYS A 69 7.37 14.70 0.16
C LYS A 69 6.96 14.42 -1.29
N GLY A 70 7.91 14.42 -2.22
CA GLY A 70 7.64 14.14 -3.63
C GLY A 70 7.11 12.73 -3.86
N ARG A 71 7.63 11.75 -3.11
CA ARG A 71 7.18 10.35 -3.20
C ARG A 71 5.80 10.16 -2.58
N HIS A 72 5.52 10.83 -1.47
CA HIS A 72 4.18 10.80 -0.87
C HIS A 72 3.12 11.32 -1.84
N LYS A 73 3.39 12.48 -2.48
CA LYS A 73 2.51 13.05 -3.51
C LYS A 73 2.28 12.09 -4.68
N GLU A 74 3.32 11.42 -5.15
CA GLU A 74 3.22 10.42 -6.22
C GLU A 74 2.31 9.26 -5.81
N ILE A 75 2.46 8.75 -4.58
CA ILE A 75 1.61 7.66 -4.05
C ILE A 75 0.14 8.09 -3.97
N CYS A 76 -0.15 9.29 -3.43
CA CYS A 76 -1.52 9.78 -3.31
C CYS A 76 -2.19 10.03 -4.68
N ALA A 77 -1.42 10.29 -5.73
CA ALA A 77 -1.93 10.50 -7.08
C ALA A 77 -2.22 9.19 -7.85
N ARG A 78 -1.89 8.02 -7.29
CA ARG A 78 -2.08 6.73 -7.97
C ARG A 78 -3.56 6.38 -8.10
N VAL A 79 -3.99 6.07 -9.32
CA VAL A 79 -5.33 5.55 -9.60
C VAL A 79 -5.30 4.02 -9.64
N LYS A 80 -6.17 3.38 -8.86
CA LYS A 80 -6.32 1.93 -8.82
C LYS A 80 -7.37 1.50 -9.86
N HIS A 81 -6.94 0.74 -10.85
CA HIS A 81 -7.81 0.22 -11.91
C HIS A 81 -8.37 -1.16 -11.53
N MET A 82 -9.05 -1.23 -10.39
CA MET A 82 -9.69 -2.46 -9.91
C MET A 82 -11.16 -2.48 -10.39
N LYS A 83 -11.64 -3.62 -10.87
CA LYS A 83 -13.10 -3.82 -11.05
C LYS A 83 -13.72 -3.96 -9.66
N ALA A 84 -14.91 -3.38 -9.44
CA ALA A 84 -15.65 -3.58 -8.20
C ALA A 84 -15.76 -5.09 -7.90
N PRO A 85 -15.67 -5.50 -6.62
CA PRO A 85 -15.87 -6.90 -6.26
C PRO A 85 -17.25 -7.32 -6.75
N LYS A 86 -17.31 -8.48 -7.44
CA LYS A 86 -18.59 -9.11 -7.75
C LYS A 86 -19.17 -9.63 -6.43
N GLU A 87 -20.42 -9.26 -6.18
CA GLU A 87 -21.25 -9.79 -5.08
C GLU A 87 -21.36 -11.32 -5.14
#